data_AF-A0A497NNQ4-F1
#
_entry.id   AF-A0A497NNQ4-F1
#
_cell.length_a   1.000
_cell.length_b   1.000
_cell.length_c   1.000
_cell.angle_alpha   90.00
_cell.angle_beta   90.00
_cell.angle_gamma   90.00
#
_symmetry.space_group_name_H-M   'P 1'
#
loop_
_entity.id
_entity.type
_entity.pdbx_description
1 polymer ?
#
loop_
_entity_poly.entity_id
_entity_poly.type
_entity_poly.pdbx_seq_one_letter_code
_entity_poly.pdbx_strand_id
1 'polypeptide(L)'
;LGTAIGSIVSNVETFQLIHVTLAMPMMFLSGAVVPLYQAPSWMRMAALAVPLTYGVDMARSGMTSVELLPTWLDLAVLSCLAIAFLLLAVKAFERTKPR
;
A
#
# COMPACT_ATOMS: atom_id res chain seq x y z
N LEU A 1 26.97 18.49 -2.73
CA LEU A 1 26.52 17.25 -2.05
C LEU A 1 25.30 16.61 -2.70
N GLY A 2 24.28 17.37 -3.11
CA GLY A 2 23.19 16.84 -3.96
C GLY A 2 23.62 16.39 -5.37
N THR A 3 24.79 16.83 -5.84
CA THR A 3 25.34 16.50 -7.17
C THR A 3 26.03 15.15 -7.27
N ALA A 4 26.35 14.48 -6.15
CA ALA A 4 26.85 13.09 -6.16
C ALA A 4 25.68 12.08 -6.16
N ILE A 5 24.53 12.48 -5.61
CA ILE A 5 23.32 11.63 -5.46
C ILE A 5 22.61 11.44 -6.81
N GLY A 6 22.64 12.46 -7.69
CA GLY A 6 22.03 12.36 -9.03
C GLY A 6 22.72 11.40 -9.99
N SER A 7 23.98 11.02 -9.75
CA SER A 7 24.77 10.24 -10.72
C SER A 7 24.53 8.72 -10.68
N ILE A 8 23.81 8.20 -9.67
CA ILE A 8 23.46 6.77 -9.54
C ILE A 8 21.94 6.56 -9.61
N VAL A 9 21.16 7.65 -9.66
CA VAL A 9 19.73 7.60 -9.95
C VAL A 9 19.55 7.24 -11.42
N SER A 10 19.51 5.94 -11.70
CA SER A 10 18.97 5.44 -12.97
C SER A 10 17.46 5.65 -12.93
N ASN A 11 17.03 6.86 -13.27
CA ASN A 11 15.66 7.32 -13.51
C ASN A 11 14.69 7.32 -12.30
N VAL A 12 14.82 8.28 -11.38
CA VAL A 12 13.74 8.66 -10.44
C VAL A 12 12.43 8.94 -11.18
N GLU A 13 12.52 9.52 -12.38
CA GLU A 13 11.35 9.75 -13.24
C GLU A 13 10.66 8.44 -13.63
N THR A 14 11.40 7.41 -14.05
CA THR A 14 10.83 6.09 -14.35
C THR A 14 10.26 5.41 -13.10
N PHE A 15 10.93 5.51 -11.95
CA PHE A 15 10.39 5.01 -10.69
C PHE A 15 9.06 5.68 -10.31
N GLN A 16 9.00 7.01 -10.44
CA GLN A 16 7.80 7.78 -10.17
C GLN A 16 6.66 7.43 -11.15
N LEU A 17 6.96 7.25 -12.43
CA LEU A 17 5.98 6.81 -13.43
C LEU A 17 5.41 5.43 -13.07
N ILE A 18 6.26 4.45 -12.76
CA ILE A 18 5.82 3.11 -12.33
C ILE A 18 4.95 3.22 -11.08
N HIS A 19 5.37 4.02 -10.10
CA HIS A 19 4.62 4.22 -8.87
C HIS A 19 3.23 4.78 -9.13
N VAL A 20 3.11 5.86 -9.92
CA VAL A 20 1.81 6.49 -10.24
C VAL A 20 0.92 5.54 -11.05
N THR A 21 1.49 4.84 -12.04
CA THR A 21 0.76 3.85 -12.84
C THR A 21 0.22 2.71 -12.00
N LEU A 22 0.92 2.30 -10.93
CA LEU A 22 0.44 1.26 -10.01
C LEU A 22 -0.49 1.82 -8.93
N ALA A 23 -0.25 3.05 -8.45
CA ALA A 23 -1.03 3.68 -7.39
C ALA A 23 -2.48 3.93 -7.82
N MET A 24 -2.71 4.34 -9.07
CA MET A 24 -4.05 4.57 -9.61
C MET A 24 -4.96 3.33 -9.55
N PRO A 25 -4.60 2.18 -10.15
CA PRO A 25 -5.41 0.96 -10.05
C PRO A 25 -5.51 0.46 -8.62
N MET A 26 -4.46 0.59 -7.80
CA MET A 26 -4.52 0.24 -6.37
C MET A 26 -5.53 1.09 -5.61
N MET A 27 -5.60 2.41 -5.85
CA MET A 27 -6.57 3.31 -5.21
C MET A 27 -8.00 3.00 -5.63
N PHE A 28 -8.22 2.63 -6.89
CA PHE A 28 -9.54 2.24 -7.37
C PHE A 28 -9.98 0.92 -6.74
N LEU A 29 -9.07 -0.06 -6.72
CA LEU A 29 -9.34 -1.41 -6.26
C LEU A 29 -9.43 -1.51 -4.72
N SER A 30 -8.77 -0.62 -3.97
CA SER A 30 -8.81 -0.60 -2.50
C SER A 30 -10.14 -0.15 -1.91
N GLY A 31 -11.05 0.34 -2.74
CA GLY A 31 -12.32 0.88 -2.29
C GLY A 31 -12.27 2.31 -1.77
N ALA A 32 -11.14 3.02 -1.98
CA ALA A 32 -10.98 4.42 -1.58
C ALA A 32 -11.83 5.37 -2.44
N VAL A 33 -11.91 5.10 -3.74
CA VAL A 33 -12.68 5.92 -4.69
C VAL A 33 -14.09 5.38 -4.89
N VAL A 34 -14.23 4.05 -5.01
CA VAL A 34 -15.52 3.39 -5.24
C VAL A 34 -15.80 2.43 -4.08
N PRO A 35 -16.94 2.54 -3.38
CA PRO A 35 -17.24 1.65 -2.27
C PRO A 35 -17.32 0.17 -2.71
N LEU A 36 -16.49 -0.68 -2.11
CA LEU A 36 -16.41 -2.11 -2.43
C LEU A 36 -17.70 -2.89 -2.12
N TYR A 37 -18.55 -2.38 -1.24
CA TYR A 37 -19.84 -3.01 -0.93
C TYR A 37 -20.87 -2.89 -2.07
N GLN A 38 -20.66 -2.02 -3.06
CA GLN A 38 -21.50 -1.95 -4.28
C GLN A 38 -20.81 -2.57 -5.51
N ALA A 39 -19.56 -3.03 -5.34
CA ALA A 39 -18.75 -3.54 -6.42
C ALA A 39 -19.07 -5.01 -6.75
N PRO A 40 -18.85 -5.44 -8.01
CA PRO A 40 -19.00 -6.83 -8.41
C PRO A 40 -18.02 -7.75 -7.66
N SER A 41 -18.38 -9.04 -7.52
CA SER A 41 -17.65 -10.02 -6.72
C SER A 41 -16.17 -10.18 -7.11
N TRP A 42 -15.86 -10.13 -8.40
CA TRP A 42 -14.48 -10.20 -8.91
C TRP A 42 -13.62 -9.04 -8.40
N MET A 43 -14.19 -7.84 -8.27
CA MET A 43 -13.48 -6.65 -7.81
C MET A 43 -13.21 -6.73 -6.30
N ARG A 44 -14.17 -7.27 -5.54
CA ARG A 44 -13.99 -7.55 -4.11
C ARG A 44 -12.89 -8.58 -3.87
N MET A 45 -12.83 -9.65 -4.67
CA MET A 45 -11.75 -10.64 -4.57
C MET A 45 -10.38 -10.03 -4.88
N ALA A 46 -10.31 -9.19 -5.92
CA ALA A 46 -9.08 -8.51 -6.28
C ALA A 46 -8.65 -7.47 -5.23
N ALA A 47 -9.59 -6.81 -4.55
CA ALA A 47 -9.31 -5.89 -3.44
C ALA A 47 -8.64 -6.58 -2.24
N LEU A 48 -8.96 -7.84 -1.95
CA LEU A 48 -8.33 -8.59 -0.85
C LEU A 48 -6.82 -8.79 -1.04
N ALA A 49 -6.34 -8.78 -2.29
CA ALA A 49 -4.92 -8.84 -2.61
C ALA A 49 -4.20 -7.50 -2.40
N VAL A 50 -4.94 -6.39 -2.34
CA VAL A 50 -4.40 -5.04 -2.19
C VAL A 50 -4.32 -4.69 -0.70
N PRO A 51 -3.13 -4.48 -0.13
CA PRO A 51 -3.00 -4.18 1.30
C PRO A 51 -3.65 -2.86 1.70
N LEU A 52 -3.74 -1.91 0.76
CA LEU A 52 -4.40 -0.62 0.95
C LEU A 52 -5.90 -0.78 1.29
N THR A 53 -6.55 -1.87 0.85
CA THR A 53 -7.96 -2.16 1.12
C THR A 53 -8.26 -2.22 2.61
N TYR A 54 -7.42 -2.91 3.38
CA TYR A 54 -7.58 -3.07 4.83
C TYR A 54 -7.47 -1.73 5.57
N GLY A 55 -6.59 -0.83 5.10
CA GLY A 55 -6.46 0.53 5.65
C GLY A 55 -7.67 1.41 5.38
N VAL A 56 -8.21 1.33 4.16
CA VAL A 56 -9.43 2.06 3.78
C VAL A 56 -10.65 1.53 4.52
N ASP A 57 -10.75 0.21 4.71
CA ASP A 57 -11.85 -0.43 5.43
C ASP A 57 -11.89 -0.02 6.89
N MET A 58 -10.76 -0.13 7.58
CA MET A 58 -10.61 0.28 8.98
C MET A 58 -10.89 1.78 9.19
N ALA A 59 -10.41 2.65 8.28
CA ALA A 59 -10.70 4.08 8.37
C ALA A 59 -12.20 4.37 8.22
N ARG A 60 -12.87 3.64 7.31
CA ARG A 60 -14.30 3.80 7.05
C ARG A 60 -15.17 3.21 8.16
N SER A 61 -14.79 2.06 8.73
CA SER A 61 -15.51 1.47 9.86
C SER A 61 -15.55 2.42 11.06
N GLY A 62 -14.44 3.11 11.32
CA GLY A 62 -14.34 4.14 12.35
C GLY A 62 -15.23 5.38 12.12
N MET A 63 -15.59 5.69 10.87
CA MET A 63 -16.41 6.88 10.53
C MET A 63 -17.88 6.57 10.30
N THR A 64 -18.19 5.40 9.72
CA THR A 64 -19.53 5.10 9.17
C THR A 64 -20.18 3.86 9.79
N SER A 65 -19.51 3.17 10.71
CA SER A 65 -19.97 1.90 11.31
C SER A 65 -20.29 0.78 10.31
N VAL A 66 -19.93 0.97 9.03
CA VAL A 66 -20.07 -0.03 7.96
C VAL A 66 -18.71 -0.72 7.78
N GLU A 67 -18.68 -2.00 8.14
CA GLU A 67 -17.52 -2.88 8.04
C GLU A 67 -17.65 -3.81 6.83
N LEU A 68 -16.59 -3.92 6.01
CA LEU A 68 -16.52 -4.94 4.95
C LEU A 68 -15.86 -6.21 5.51
N LEU A 69 -14.82 -6.03 6.31
CA LEU A 69 -14.12 -7.06 7.08
C LEU A 69 -14.18 -6.72 8.57
N PRO A 70 -13.99 -7.70 9.46
CA PRO A 70 -13.92 -7.42 10.89
C PRO A 70 -12.74 -6.47 11.17
N THR A 71 -12.98 -5.36 11.86
CA THR A 71 -11.95 -4.33 12.14
C THR A 71 -10.66 -4.91 12.79
N TRP A 72 -10.78 -5.97 13.59
CA TRP A 72 -9.61 -6.64 14.19
C TRP A 72 -8.73 -7.38 13.17
N LEU A 73 -9.32 -7.90 12.09
CA LEU A 73 -8.60 -8.57 11.01
C LEU A 73 -7.81 -7.54 10.18
N ASP A 74 -8.44 -6.41 9.86
CA ASP A 74 -7.77 -5.30 9.17
C ASP A 74 -6.55 -4.83 9.96
N LEU A 75 -6.73 -4.62 11.28
CA LEU A 75 -5.65 -4.20 12.16
C LEU A 75 -4.53 -5.25 12.25
N ALA A 76 -4.87 -6.54 12.31
CA ALA A 76 -3.89 -7.61 12.34
C ALA A 76 -3.06 -7.68 11.04
N VAL A 77 -3.72 -7.59 9.88
CA VAL A 77 -3.06 -7.60 8.57
C VAL A 77 -2.16 -6.38 8.40
N LEU A 78 -2.65 -5.18 8.74
CA LEU A 78 -1.85 -3.96 8.64
C LEU A 78 -0.66 -3.97 9.59
N SER A 79 -0.84 -4.47 10.82
CA SER A 79 0.25 -4.59 11.80
C SER A 79 1.31 -5.60 11.33
N CYS A 80 0.88 -6.75 10.79
CA CYS A 80 1.78 -7.74 10.21
C CYS A 80 2.56 -7.16 9.03
N LEU A 81 1.90 -6.45 8.13
CA LEU A 81 2.51 -5.79 6.98
C LEU A 81 3.51 -4.71 7.41
N ALA A 82 3.17 -3.90 8.40
CA ALA A 82 4.04 -2.86 8.94
C ALA A 82 5.34 -3.46 9.51
N ILE A 83 5.22 -4.55 10.29
CA ILE A 83 6.39 -5.28 10.81
C ILE A 83 7.21 -5.87 9.65
N ALA A 84 6.56 -6.49 8.67
CA ALA A 84 7.25 -7.07 7.52
C ALA A 84 8.03 -6.01 6.72
N PHE A 85 7.41 -4.85 6.42
CA PHE A 85 8.09 -3.74 5.75
C PHE A 85 9.19 -3.13 6.60
N LEU A 86 9.00 -3.03 7.91
CA LEU A 86 10.05 -2.54 8.81
C LEU A 86 11.27 -3.47 8.78
N LEU A 87 11.07 -4.79 8.86
CA LEU A 87 12.14 -5.78 8.75
C LEU A 87 12.83 -5.75 7.37
N LEU A 88 12.05 -5.61 6.29
CA LEU A 88 12.59 -5.46 4.94
C LEU A 88 13.41 -4.18 4.79
N ALA A 89 12.92 -3.07 5.34
CA ALA A 89 13.64 -1.79 5.33
C ALA A 89 14.95 -1.91 6.09
N VAL A 90 14.94 -2.46 7.31
CA VAL A 90 16.16 -2.70 8.11
C VAL A 90 17.16 -3.54 7.31
N LYS A 91 16.72 -4.67 6.73
CA LYS A 91 17.58 -5.55 5.93
C LYS A 91 18.11 -4.88 4.65
N ALA A 92 17.31 -4.03 4.01
CA ALA A 92 17.73 -3.25 2.84
C ALA A 92 18.76 -2.18 3.22
N PHE A 93 18.60 -1.52 4.36
CA PHE A 93 19.56 -0.55 4.88
C PHE A 93 20.88 -1.21 5.29
N GLU A 94 20.85 -2.38 5.95
CA GLU A 94 22.06 -3.14 6.28
C GLU A 94 22.84 -3.58 5.03
N ARG A 95 22.14 -3.92 3.94
CA ARG A 95 22.74 -4.23 2.63
C ARG A 95 23.36 -2.99 1.98
N THR A 96 22.84 -1.82 2.30
CA THR A 96 23.32 -0.52 1.82
C THR A 96 24.35 0.05 2.80
N LYS A 97 25.39 -0.75 3.12
CA LYS A 97 26.57 -0.24 3.83
C LYS A 97 27.20 0.87 2.97
N PRO A 98 27.34 2.11 3.46
CA PRO A 98 28.10 3.12 2.74
C PRO A 98 29.55 2.64 2.65
N ARG A 99 30.06 2.54 1.42
CA ARG A 99 31.51 2.55 1.19
C ARG A 99 32.00 3.99 1.26
#